data_AF-A0A7C6VU69-F1
#
_entry.id   AF-A0A7C6VU69-F1
#
_cell.length_a   1.000
_cell.length_b   1.000
_cell.length_c   1.000
_cell.angle_alpha   90.00
_cell.angle_beta   90.00
_cell.angle_gamma   90.00
#
_symmetry.space_group_name_H-M   'P 1'
#
loop_
_entity.id
_entity.type
_entity.pdbx_description
1 polymer ?
#
loop_
_entity_poly.entity_id
_entity_poly.type
_entity_poly.pdbx_seq_one_letter_code
_entity_poly.pdbx_strand_id
1 'polypeptide(L)'
;MKPEEKIKIITKFLKIFFWVLFISFCALYISQATGYYEYELHKKVIFTEEQIKKFENDVKNGANIDINDYLKNQNKYYQNNTSKLGLNISNFIGKNVKNGIKKTFEALSKLIEE
;
A
#
# COMPACT_ATOMS: atom_id res chain seq x y z
N MET A 1 -35.65 -10.31 11.29
CA MET A 1 -34.53 -10.64 12.19
C MET A 1 -34.70 -9.85 13.48
N LYS A 2 -34.72 -10.54 14.62
CA LYS A 2 -35.02 -9.91 15.92
C LYS A 2 -33.87 -8.97 16.33
N PRO A 3 -34.13 -7.86 17.04
CA PRO A 3 -33.11 -6.88 17.42
C PRO A 3 -31.95 -7.50 18.21
N GLU A 4 -32.23 -8.50 19.05
CA GLU A 4 -31.23 -9.24 19.83
C GLU A 4 -30.24 -10.03 18.97
N GLU A 5 -30.71 -10.62 17.86
CA GLU A 5 -29.86 -11.35 16.93
C GLU A 5 -28.87 -10.41 16.21
N LYS A 6 -29.31 -9.18 15.89
CA LYS A 6 -28.45 -8.17 15.24
C LYS A 6 -27.31 -7.73 16.17
N ILE A 7 -27.63 -7.48 17.45
CA ILE A 7 -26.65 -7.08 18.47
C ILE A 7 -25.57 -8.15 18.66
N LYS A 8 -25.98 -9.44 18.67
CA LYS A 8 -25.07 -10.58 18.80
C LYS A 8 -24.12 -10.72 17.60
N ILE A 9 -24.60 -10.46 16.39
CA ILE A 9 -23.75 -10.47 15.18
C ILE A 9 -22.76 -9.31 15.19
N ILE A 10 -23.20 -8.10 15.56
CA ILE A 10 -22.34 -6.90 15.62
C ILE A 10 -21.21 -7.09 16.65
N THR A 11 -21.53 -7.56 17.86
CA THR A 11 -20.52 -7.83 18.89
C THR A 11 -19.52 -8.90 18.46
N LYS A 12 -19.99 -9.95 17.75
CA LYS A 12 -19.09 -10.97 17.17
C LYS A 12 -18.16 -10.37 16.11
N PHE A 13 -18.68 -9.55 15.20
CA PHE A 13 -17.87 -8.87 14.18
C PHE A 13 -16.86 -7.90 14.80
N LEU A 14 -17.26 -7.11 15.80
CA LEU A 14 -16.37 -6.18 16.50
C LEU A 14 -15.24 -6.91 17.22
N LYS A 15 -15.55 -8.04 17.85
CA LYS A 15 -14.53 -8.91 18.48
C LYS A 15 -13.53 -9.44 17.44
N ILE A 16 -14.01 -9.92 16.30
CA ILE A 16 -13.14 -10.41 15.21
C ILE A 16 -12.25 -9.26 14.68
N PHE A 17 -12.84 -8.09 14.43
CA PHE A 17 -12.13 -6.92 13.95
C PHE A 17 -11.04 -6.48 14.94
N PHE A 18 -11.33 -6.47 16.23
CA PHE A 18 -10.35 -6.19 17.28
C PHE A 18 -9.19 -7.18 17.26
N TRP A 19 -9.46 -8.49 17.13
CA TRP A 19 -8.40 -9.50 17.03
C TRP A 19 -7.55 -9.33 15.79
N VAL A 20 -8.13 -8.98 14.63
CA VAL A 20 -7.38 -8.70 13.41
C VAL A 20 -6.43 -7.50 13.60
N LEU A 21 -6.92 -6.42 14.22
CA LEU A 21 -6.08 -5.26 14.54
C LEU A 21 -4.97 -5.60 15.53
N PHE A 22 -5.27 -6.35 16.58
CA PHE A 22 -4.29 -6.77 17.59
C PHE A 22 -3.19 -7.65 17.00
N ILE A 23 -3.55 -8.64 16.17
CA ILE A 23 -2.58 -9.50 15.49
C ILE A 23 -1.72 -8.68 14.53
N SER A 24 -2.30 -7.74 13.79
CA SER A 24 -1.56 -6.86 12.87
C SER A 24 -0.57 -5.98 13.64
N PHE A 25 -0.98 -5.42 14.79
CA PHE A 25 -0.10 -4.66 15.67
C PHE A 25 1.07 -5.51 16.17
N CYS A 26 0.81 -6.71 16.67
CA CYS A 26 1.87 -7.62 17.11
C CYS A 26 2.84 -7.99 15.98
N ALA A 27 2.34 -8.27 14.77
CA ALA A 27 3.17 -8.56 13.61
C ALA A 27 4.09 -7.39 13.24
N LEU A 28 3.57 -6.16 13.26
CA LEU A 28 4.36 -4.95 13.00
C LEU A 28 5.40 -4.70 14.10
N TYR A 29 5.01 -4.84 15.37
CA TYR A 29 5.90 -4.66 16.50
C TYR A 29 7.06 -5.67 16.48
N ILE A 30 6.76 -6.95 16.23
CA ILE A 30 7.80 -7.99 16.11
C ILE A 30 8.68 -7.73 14.89
N SER A 31 8.12 -7.34 13.75
CA SER A 31 8.88 -7.00 12.54
C SER A 31 9.85 -5.82 12.79
N GLN A 32 9.42 -4.83 13.56
CA GLN A 32 10.27 -3.73 14.00
C GLN A 32 11.34 -4.20 15.01
N ALA A 33 10.95 -4.95 16.05
CA ALA A 33 11.85 -5.38 17.12
C ALA A 33 12.89 -6.42 16.68
N THR A 34 12.56 -7.25 15.67
CA THR A 34 13.49 -8.23 15.09
C THR A 34 14.44 -7.61 14.06
N GLY A 35 14.35 -6.30 13.82
CA GLY A 35 15.19 -5.60 12.86
C GLY A 35 14.93 -6.00 11.41
N TYR A 36 13.83 -6.70 11.10
CA TYR A 36 13.49 -7.09 9.72
C TYR A 36 13.37 -5.87 8.81
N TYR A 37 12.77 -4.79 9.32
CA TYR A 37 12.69 -3.52 8.60
C TYR A 37 14.08 -2.94 8.31
N GLU A 38 14.97 -2.92 9.31
CA GLU A 38 16.33 -2.41 9.19
C GLU A 38 17.17 -3.28 8.25
N TYR A 39 16.97 -4.60 8.26
CA TYR A 39 17.63 -5.56 7.38
C TYR A 39 17.24 -5.38 5.91
N GLU A 40 15.95 -5.19 5.61
CA GLU A 40 15.49 -4.90 4.24
C GLU A 40 15.98 -3.53 3.76
N LEU A 41 16.03 -2.53 4.65
CA LEU A 41 16.59 -1.22 4.35
C LEU A 41 18.09 -1.32 4.05
N HIS A 42 18.82 -2.04 4.88
CA HIS A 42 20.26 -2.26 4.75
C HIS A 42 20.60 -3.04 3.48
N LYS A 43 19.84 -4.08 3.12
CA LYS A 43 19.96 -4.77 1.83
C LYS A 43 19.84 -3.79 0.67
N LYS A 44 18.83 -2.91 0.70
CA LYS A 44 18.64 -1.92 -0.36
C LYS A 44 19.84 -0.98 -0.50
N VAL A 45 20.40 -0.53 0.62
CA VAL A 45 21.60 0.33 0.66
C VAL A 45 22.82 -0.40 0.12
N ILE A 46 23.10 -1.63 0.59
CA ILE A 46 24.22 -2.44 0.07
C ILE A 46 24.13 -2.60 -1.44
N PHE A 47 22.96 -3.00 -1.94
CA PHE A 47 22.78 -3.19 -3.38
C PHE A 47 23.02 -1.89 -4.17
N THR A 48 22.65 -0.73 -3.62
CA THR A 48 22.95 0.56 -4.25
C THR A 48 24.45 0.85 -4.24
N GLU A 49 25.13 0.60 -3.13
CA GLU A 49 26.58 0.81 -3.00
C GLU A 49 27.38 -0.09 -3.96
N GLU A 50 26.99 -1.36 -4.08
CA GLU A 50 27.60 -2.30 -5.03
C GLU A 50 27.48 -1.83 -6.49
N GLN A 51 26.30 -1.31 -6.88
CA GLN A 51 26.09 -0.80 -8.23
C GLN A 51 26.89 0.48 -8.50
N ILE A 52 27.03 1.36 -7.49
CA ILE A 52 27.89 2.55 -7.59
C ILE A 52 29.35 2.14 -7.74
N LYS A 53 29.86 1.21 -6.91
CA LYS A 53 31.24 0.71 -7.01
C LYS A 53 31.53 0.08 -8.37
N LYS A 54 30.59 -0.69 -8.90
CA LYS A 54 30.71 -1.30 -10.24
C LYS A 54 30.80 -0.22 -11.31
N PHE A 55 29.93 0.78 -11.27
CA PHE A 55 29.96 1.91 -12.18
C PHE A 55 31.31 2.67 -12.11
N GLU A 56 31.78 3.01 -10.91
CA GLU A 56 33.07 3.70 -10.74
C GLU A 56 34.26 2.91 -11.27
N ASN A 57 34.24 1.57 -11.11
CA ASN A 57 35.29 0.71 -11.61
C ASN A 57 35.26 0.62 -13.15
N ASP A 58 34.08 0.49 -13.74
CA ASP A 58 33.91 0.42 -15.20
C ASP A 58 34.31 1.76 -15.87
N VAL A 59 34.05 2.90 -15.22
CA VAL A 59 34.57 4.23 -15.60
C VAL A 59 36.10 4.26 -15.57
N LYS A 60 36.73 3.78 -14.49
CA LYS A 60 38.19 3.74 -14.36
C LYS A 60 38.85 2.86 -15.43
N ASN A 61 38.20 1.76 -15.80
CA ASN A 61 38.72 0.80 -16.77
C ASN A 61 38.41 1.17 -18.23
N GLY A 62 37.73 2.29 -18.49
CA GLY A 62 37.39 2.74 -19.84
C GLY A 62 36.41 1.82 -20.57
N ALA A 63 35.57 1.09 -19.83
CA ALA A 63 34.56 0.22 -20.40
C ALA A 63 33.49 1.04 -21.15
N ASN A 64 32.79 0.42 -22.10
CA ASN A 64 31.62 1.04 -22.72
C ASN A 64 30.45 1.00 -21.73
N ILE A 65 30.02 2.17 -21.26
CA ILE A 65 29.08 2.31 -20.14
C ILE A 65 27.69 2.64 -20.70
N ASP A 66 26.72 1.76 -20.46
CA ASP A 66 25.29 2.09 -20.55
C ASP A 66 24.74 2.25 -19.13
N ILE A 67 24.11 3.40 -18.85
CA ILE A 67 23.52 3.69 -17.54
C ILE A 67 22.43 2.67 -17.15
N ASN A 68 21.78 2.05 -18.14
CA ASN A 68 20.75 1.03 -17.93
C ASN A 68 21.31 -0.24 -17.28
N ASP A 69 22.59 -0.55 -17.46
CA ASP A 69 23.23 -1.74 -16.88
C ASP A 69 23.45 -1.64 -15.36
N TYR A 70 23.36 -0.42 -14.83
CA TYR A 70 23.48 -0.12 -13.39
C TYR A 70 22.13 0.29 -12.78
N LEU A 71 21.09 0.46 -13.61
CA LEU A 71 19.72 0.66 -13.17
C LEU A 71 19.06 -0.71 -13.02
N LYS A 72 18.63 -1.04 -11.80
CA LYS A 72 17.91 -2.27 -11.54
C LYS A 72 16.67 -2.32 -12.45
N ASN A 73 16.63 -3.26 -13.39
CA ASN A 73 15.56 -3.46 -14.37
C ASN A 73 14.18 -3.23 -13.72
N GLN A 74 13.58 -2.06 -13.95
CA GLN A 74 12.37 -1.62 -13.24
C GLN A 74 11.08 -2.20 -13.85
N ASN A 75 11.18 -3.17 -14.75
CA ASN A 75 10.04 -3.86 -15.34
C ASN A 75 9.42 -4.85 -14.33
N LYS A 76 8.98 -4.32 -13.18
CA LYS A 76 8.07 -5.02 -12.27
C LYS A 76 6.67 -4.92 -12.87
N TYR A 77 6.21 -6.01 -13.46
CA TYR A 77 4.80 -6.15 -13.84
C TYR A 77 3.94 -6.23 -12.59
N TYR A 78 3.39 -5.09 -12.15
CA TYR A 78 2.46 -5.02 -11.02
C TYR A 78 1.04 -5.50 -11.36
N GLN A 79 0.77 -5.96 -12.58
CA GLN A 79 -0.51 -6.58 -12.94
C GLN A 79 -0.60 -8.01 -12.37
N ASN A 80 -0.97 -8.13 -11.10
CA ASN A 80 -1.38 -9.39 -10.50
C ASN A 80 -2.82 -9.27 -9.96
N ASN A 81 -3.40 -10.40 -9.57
CA ASN A 81 -4.79 -10.42 -9.08
C ASN A 81 -4.99 -9.52 -7.85
N THR A 82 -3.99 -9.40 -6.97
CA THR A 82 -4.03 -8.49 -5.81
C THR A 82 -4.09 -7.02 -6.24
N SER A 83 -3.31 -6.62 -7.24
CA SER A 83 -3.36 -5.26 -7.78
C SER A 83 -4.67 -4.97 -8.50
N LYS A 84 -5.24 -5.94 -9.23
CA LYS A 84 -6.59 -5.81 -9.83
C LYS A 84 -7.67 -5.65 -8.75
N LEU A 85 -7.57 -6.39 -7.65
CA LEU A 85 -8.46 -6.25 -6.50
C LEU A 85 -8.32 -4.86 -5.85
N GLY A 86 -7.10 -4.38 -5.62
CA GLY A 86 -6.85 -3.04 -5.09
C GLY A 86 -7.40 -1.94 -5.99
N LEU A 87 -7.21 -2.05 -7.31
CA LEU A 87 -7.80 -1.13 -8.28
C LEU A 87 -9.33 -1.15 -8.24
N ASN A 88 -9.96 -2.31 -8.14
CA ASN A 88 -11.41 -2.42 -8.05
C ASN A 88 -11.96 -1.80 -6.76
N ILE A 89 -11.30 -2.03 -5.63
CA ILE A 89 -11.65 -1.43 -4.33
C ILE A 89 -11.50 0.10 -4.41
N SER A 90 -10.37 0.59 -4.92
CA SER A 90 -10.12 2.03 -5.08
C SER A 90 -11.18 2.69 -5.97
N ASN A 91 -11.50 2.07 -7.12
CA ASN A 91 -12.54 2.55 -8.02
C ASN A 91 -13.92 2.55 -7.36
N PHE A 92 -14.24 1.54 -6.55
CA PHE A 92 -15.50 1.48 -5.81
C PHE A 92 -15.59 2.60 -4.77
N ILE A 93 -14.54 2.82 -3.98
CA ILE A 93 -14.47 3.91 -2.99
C ILE A 93 -14.61 5.25 -3.71
N GLY A 94 -13.84 5.48 -4.77
CA GLY A 94 -13.87 6.72 -5.54
C GLY A 94 -15.27 7.04 -6.11
N LYS A 95 -15.99 6.04 -6.63
CA LYS A 95 -17.37 6.21 -7.10
C LYS A 95 -18.33 6.60 -5.98
N ASN A 96 -18.23 5.94 -4.82
CA ASN A 96 -19.11 6.24 -3.68
C ASN A 96 -18.83 7.63 -3.09
N VAL A 97 -17.57 8.03 -2.97
CA VAL A 97 -17.17 9.36 -2.52
C VAL A 97 -17.66 10.43 -3.50
N LYS A 98 -17.44 10.22 -4.81
CA LYS A 98 -17.91 11.15 -5.86
C LYS A 98 -19.43 11.32 -5.82
N ASN A 99 -20.18 10.23 -5.67
CA ASN A 99 -21.64 10.29 -5.54
C ASN A 99 -22.10 10.96 -4.24
N GLY A 100 -21.39 10.74 -3.13
CA GLY A 100 -21.63 11.42 -1.86
C GLY A 100 -21.48 12.93 -2.00
N ILE A 101 -20.34 13.38 -2.54
CA ILE A 101 -20.04 14.78 -2.79
C ILE A 101 -21.08 15.41 -3.73
N LYS A 102 -21.44 14.71 -4.82
CA LYS A 102 -22.44 15.22 -5.77
C LYS A 102 -23.80 15.45 -5.09
N LYS A 103 -24.26 14.50 -4.28
CA LYS A 103 -25.52 14.63 -3.52
C LYS A 103 -25.48 15.75 -2.51
N THR A 104 -24.35 15.96 -1.83
CA THR A 104 -24.20 17.08 -0.88
C THR A 104 -24.25 18.43 -1.60
N PHE A 105 -23.64 18.55 -2.78
CA PHE A 105 -23.72 19.76 -3.59
C PHE A 105 -25.14 19.99 -4.12
N GLU A 106 -25.81 18.95 -4.63
CA GLU A 106 -27.20 19.05 -5.09
C GLU A 106 -28.15 19.49 -3.96
N ALA A 107 -27.96 18.98 -2.74
CA ALA A 107 -28.73 19.39 -1.57
C ALA A 107 -28.45 20.85 -1.19
N LEU A 108 -27.19 21.28 -1.23
CA LEU A 108 -26.80 22.66 -0.93
C LEU A 108 -27.38 23.63 -1.97
N SER A 109 -27.31 23.29 -3.26
CA SER A 109 -27.87 24.11 -4.34
C SER A 109 -29.37 24.29 -4.19
N LYS A 110 -30.11 23.23 -3.85
CA LYS A 110 -31.55 23.33 -3.59
C LYS A 110 -31.89 24.23 -2.41
N LEU A 111 -31.06 24.25 -1.36
CA LEU A 111 -31.25 25.12 -0.19
C LEU A 111 -30.87 26.59 -0.45
N ILE A 112 -30.08 26.87 -1.48
CA ILE A 112 -29.69 28.23 -1.88
C ILE A 112 -30.68 28.80 -2.92
N GLU A 113 -31.33 27.93 -3.69
CA GLU A 113 -32.39 28.29 -4.65
C GLU A 113 -33.77 28.49 -4.00
N GLU A 114 -33.95 28.06 -2.73
CA GLU A 114 -35.10 28.33 -1.86
C GLU A 114 -34.92 29.65 -1.07
#